data_AF-A0A384JY52-F1
#
_entry.id   AF-A0A384JY52-F1
#
_cell.length_a   1.000
_cell.length_b   1.000
_cell.length_c   1.000
_cell.angle_alpha   90.00
_cell.angle_beta   90.00
_cell.angle_gamma   90.00
#
_symmetry.space_group_name_H-M   'P 1'
#
loop_
_entity.id
_entity.type
_entity.pdbx_description
1 polymer ?
#
loop_
_entity_poly.entity_id
_entity_poly.type
_entity_poly.pdbx_seq_one_letter_code
_entity_poly.pdbx_strand_id
1 'polypeptide(L)'
;MSATHTSHTVTLEPDAEQPKNPERYEAAIKHVEDKGGVIEDRFKFGFSFSLPNDNVSVASTIMEHPDFKTIESSDGTYKTQ
;
A
#
# COMPACT_ATOMS: atom_id res chain seq x y z
N MET A 1 25.36 3.15 -6.56
CA MET A 1 24.12 3.14 -7.36
C MET A 1 22.99 3.41 -6.38
N SER A 2 22.20 4.47 -6.58
CA SER A 2 21.07 4.75 -5.70
C SER A 2 19.98 3.71 -5.98
N ALA A 3 19.49 3.04 -4.93
CA ALA A 3 18.33 2.17 -5.08
C ALA A 3 17.14 3.04 -5.48
N THR A 4 16.61 2.82 -6.69
CA THR A 4 15.37 3.45 -7.11
C THR A 4 14.25 2.82 -6.29
N HIS A 5 13.44 3.63 -5.62
CA HIS A 5 12.26 3.17 -4.90
C HIS A 5 11.03 3.53 -5.73
N THR A 6 10.07 2.62 -5.86
CA THR A 6 8.76 2.92 -6.42
C THR A 6 7.82 3.23 -5.25
N SER A 7 7.16 4.38 -5.31
CA SER A 7 6.15 4.77 -4.32
C SER A 7 4.77 4.36 -4.81
N HIS A 8 3.94 3.91 -3.87
CA HIS A 8 2.56 3.50 -4.08
C HIS A 8 1.65 4.20 -3.07
N THR A 9 0.50 4.66 -3.53
CA THR A 9 -0.56 5.24 -2.70
C THR A 9 -1.76 4.31 -2.74
N VAL A 10 -2.19 3.86 -1.57
CA VAL A 10 -3.33 2.95 -1.40
C VAL A 10 -4.50 3.72 -0.82
N THR A 11 -5.67 3.54 -1.42
CA THR A 11 -6.96 3.84 -0.78
C THR A 11 -7.58 2.53 -0.32
N LEU A 12 -8.05 2.49 0.90
CA LEU A 12 -8.69 1.32 1.47
C LEU A 12 -10.19 1.26 1.14
N GLU A 13 -10.77 0.10 1.30
CA GLU A 13 -12.22 -0.05 1.28
C GLU A 13 -12.86 0.79 2.40
N PRO A 14 -14.05 1.38 2.15
CA PRO A 14 -14.67 2.29 3.11
C PRO A 14 -14.93 1.70 4.49
N ASP A 15 -14.99 0.38 4.65
CA ASP A 15 -15.19 -0.31 5.92
C ASP A 15 -13.87 -0.71 6.63
N ALA A 16 -12.73 -0.46 5.97
CA ALA A 16 -11.37 -0.67 6.47
C ALA A 16 -10.61 0.66 6.74
N GLU A 17 -11.20 1.81 6.41
CA GLU A 17 -10.63 3.14 6.70
C GLU A 17 -10.41 3.35 8.21
N GLN A 18 -9.34 4.06 8.58
CA GLN A 18 -8.95 4.34 9.97
C GLN A 18 -10.09 4.82 10.89
N PRO A 19 -10.94 5.80 10.50
CA PRO A 19 -12.01 6.29 11.39
C PRO A 19 -13.14 5.28 11.63
N LYS A 20 -13.26 4.23 10.81
CA LYS A 20 -14.34 3.24 10.90
C LYS A 20 -13.86 1.91 11.44
N ASN A 21 -12.65 1.49 11.04
CA ASN A 21 -12.06 0.24 11.49
C ASN A 21 -10.53 0.38 11.62
N PRO A 22 -10.04 0.93 12.74
CA PRO A 22 -8.60 1.11 12.95
C PRO A 22 -7.82 -0.22 12.99
N GLU A 23 -8.47 -1.32 13.38
CA GLU A 23 -7.83 -2.64 13.42
C GLU A 23 -7.51 -3.15 12.01
N ARG A 24 -8.45 -3.04 11.06
CA ARG A 24 -8.20 -3.38 9.65
C ARG A 24 -7.23 -2.42 8.99
N TYR A 25 -7.29 -1.14 9.33
CA TYR A 25 -6.33 -0.15 8.85
C TYR A 25 -4.88 -0.50 9.24
N GLU A 26 -4.63 -0.81 10.52
CA GLU A 26 -3.29 -1.21 10.97
C GLU A 26 -2.89 -2.60 10.44
N ALA A 27 -3.84 -3.52 10.24
CA ALA A 27 -3.56 -4.82 9.60
C ALA A 27 -3.09 -4.65 8.15
N ALA A 28 -3.71 -3.73 7.40
CA ALA A 28 -3.32 -3.36 6.04
C ALA A 28 -1.91 -2.76 5.99
N ILE A 29 -1.55 -1.90 6.95
CA ILE A 29 -0.20 -1.36 7.07
C ILE A 29 0.81 -2.46 7.41
N LYS A 30 0.52 -3.26 8.43
CA LYS A 30 1.40 -4.34 8.85
C LYS A 30 1.66 -5.34 7.72
N HIS A 31 0.66 -5.62 6.90
CA HIS A 31 0.81 -6.47 5.72
C HIS A 31 1.86 -5.95 4.72
N VAL A 32 1.96 -4.62 4.57
CA VAL A 32 2.96 -3.97 3.70
C VAL A 32 4.34 -4.05 4.35
N GLU A 33 4.43 -3.74 5.64
CA GLU A 33 5.69 -3.80 6.41
C GLU A 33 6.26 -5.22 6.47
N ASP A 34 5.42 -6.23 6.74
CA ASP A 34 5.78 -7.66 6.79
C ASP A 34 6.33 -8.15 5.43
N LYS A 35 6.01 -7.46 4.33
CA LYS A 35 6.49 -7.75 2.98
C LYS A 35 7.68 -6.88 2.55
N GLY A 36 8.21 -6.07 3.45
CA GLY A 36 9.37 -5.21 3.21
C GLY A 36 9.05 -3.88 2.53
N GLY A 37 7.77 -3.48 2.50
CA GLY A 37 7.39 -2.12 2.17
C GLY A 37 7.66 -1.16 3.32
N VAL A 38 7.97 0.08 3.01
CA VAL A 38 8.17 1.14 4.00
C VAL A 38 7.01 2.12 3.91
N ILE A 39 6.29 2.34 5.02
CA ILE A 39 5.21 3.33 5.06
C ILE A 39 5.81 4.73 5.06
N GLU A 40 5.40 5.54 4.08
CA GLU A 40 5.86 6.92 3.91
C GLU A 40 4.90 7.92 4.56
N ASP A 41 3.60 7.71 4.38
CA ASP A 41 2.56 8.60 4.93
C ASP A 41 1.26 7.84 5.23
N ARG A 42 0.47 8.34 6.19
CA ARG A 42 -0.79 7.76 6.66
C ARG A 42 -1.91 8.79 6.61
N PHE A 43 -3.01 8.45 5.97
CA PHE A 43 -4.20 9.29 5.88
C PHE A 43 -5.46 8.51 6.27
N LYS A 44 -6.58 9.23 6.52
CA LYS A 44 -7.80 8.63 7.07
C LYS A 44 -8.35 7.48 6.21
N PHE A 45 -8.19 7.58 4.89
CA PHE A 45 -8.73 6.63 3.90
C PHE A 45 -7.68 5.69 3.30
N GLY A 46 -6.45 5.69 3.80
CA GLY A 46 -5.37 4.85 3.27
C GLY A 46 -3.97 5.31 3.66
N PHE A 47 -2.97 4.94 2.89
CA PHE A 47 -1.57 5.27 3.17
C PHE A 47 -0.71 5.21 1.91
N SER A 48 0.48 5.80 1.97
CA SER A 48 1.51 5.66 0.94
C SER A 48 2.67 4.84 1.47
N PHE A 49 3.27 4.03 0.60
CA PHE A 49 4.42 3.20 0.92
C PHE A 49 5.40 3.14 -0.24
N SER A 50 6.66 2.83 0.04
CA SER A 50 7.69 2.61 -0.96
C SER A 50 8.16 1.16 -0.98
N LEU A 51 8.53 0.68 -2.17
CA LEU A 51 9.19 -0.60 -2.38
C LEU A 51 10.53 -0.40 -3.09
N PRO A 52 11.56 -1.18 -2.74
CA PRO A 52 12.78 -1.24 -3.55
C PRO A 52 12.44 -1.79 -4.96
N ASN A 53 12.92 -1.10 -6.02
CA ASN A 53 12.54 -1.34 -7.43
C ASN A 53 12.64 -2.79 -7.94
N ASP A 54 13.45 -3.63 -7.31
CA ASP A 54 13.74 -4.98 -7.80
C ASP A 54 12.65 -6.02 -7.48
N ASN A 55 11.52 -5.61 -6.88
CA ASN A 55 10.59 -6.56 -6.25
C ASN A 55 9.14 -6.49 -6.79
N VAL A 56 8.99 -6.61 -8.11
CA VAL A 56 7.68 -6.68 -8.80
C VAL A 56 6.77 -7.78 -8.22
N SER A 57 7.36 -8.90 -7.77
CA SER A 57 6.61 -9.99 -7.11
C SER A 57 6.06 -9.58 -5.74
N VAL A 58 6.83 -8.82 -4.96
CA VAL A 58 6.38 -8.30 -3.66
C VAL A 58 5.27 -7.28 -3.85
N ALA A 59 5.42 -6.37 -4.83
CA ALA A 59 4.38 -5.42 -5.19
C ALA A 59 3.07 -6.15 -5.52
N SER A 60 3.12 -7.18 -6.38
CA SER A 60 1.96 -7.99 -6.74
C SER A 60 1.28 -8.62 -5.52
N THR A 61 2.06 -9.16 -4.58
CA THR A 61 1.54 -9.82 -3.38
C THR A 61 0.97 -8.83 -2.35
N ILE A 62 1.49 -7.61 -2.28
CA ILE A 62 0.92 -6.52 -1.46
C ILE A 62 -0.40 -6.05 -2.07
N MET A 63 -0.45 -5.96 -3.41
CA MET A 63 -1.61 -5.48 -4.18
C MET A 63 -2.80 -6.46 -4.23
N GLU A 64 -2.72 -7.60 -3.55
CA GLU A 64 -3.79 -8.60 -3.41
C GLU A 64 -4.53 -8.50 -2.06
N HIS A 65 -4.18 -7.53 -1.20
CA HIS A 65 -4.86 -7.35 0.07
C HIS A 65 -6.34 -6.99 -0.16
N PRO A 66 -7.30 -7.71 0.45
CA PRO A 66 -8.73 -7.53 0.15
C PRO A 66 -9.27 -6.15 0.53
N ASP A 67 -8.62 -5.47 1.49
CA ASP A 67 -9.04 -4.14 1.93
C ASP A 67 -8.49 -3.02 1.04
N PHE A 68 -7.73 -3.31 -0.01
CA PHE A 68 -7.16 -2.30 -0.91
C PHE A 68 -8.11 -2.06 -2.07
N LYS A 69 -8.73 -0.88 -2.08
CA LYS A 69 -9.67 -0.47 -3.12
C LYS A 69 -8.95 0.01 -4.37
N THR A 70 -8.02 0.95 -4.19
CA THR A 70 -7.22 1.52 -5.29
C THR A 70 -5.75 1.58 -4.92
N ILE A 71 -4.89 1.36 -5.91
CA ILE A 71 -3.43 1.45 -5.75
C ILE A 71 -2.90 2.27 -6.92
N GLU A 72 -2.28 3.40 -6.62
CA GLU A 72 -1.63 4.29 -7.59
C GLU A 72 -0.13 4.22 -7.40
N SER A 73 0.61 3.92 -8.46
CA SER A 73 2.07 3.85 -8.46
C SER A 73 2.66 5.13 -9.03
N SER A 74 3.84 5.54 -8.58
CA SER A 74 4.49 6.78 -9.01
C SER A 74 4.85 6.83 -10.50
N ASP A 75 4.79 5.69 -11.21
CA ASP A 75 4.94 5.59 -12.66
C ASP A 75 3.63 5.90 -13.44
N GLY A 76 2.54 6.20 -12.73
CA GLY A 76 1.22 6.45 -13.29
C GLY A 76 0.36 5.20 -13.47
N THR A 77 0.84 4.02 -13.06
CA THR A 77 0.05 2.78 -13.10
C THR A 77 -0.97 2.75 -11.98
N TYR A 78 -2.24 2.53 -12.33
CA TYR A 78 -3.35 2.38 -11.39
C TYR A 78 -3.94 0.97 -11.44
N LYS A 79 -4.25 0.41 -10.27
CA LYS A 79 -5.00 -0.84 -10.13
C LYS A 79 -6.21 -0.60 -9.22
N THR A 80 -7.36 -1.09 -9.64
CA THR A 80 -8.60 -1.14 -8.86
C THR A 80 -8.99 -2.61 -8.66
N GLN A 81 -9.49 -2.96 -7.48
CA GLN A 81 -10.10 -4.28 -7.25
C GLN A 81 -11.59 -4.30 -7.57
#